data_AF-F3FHB9-F1
#
_entry.id   AF-F3FHB9-F1
#
_cell.length_a   1.000
_cell.length_b   1.000
_cell.length_c   1.000
_cell.angle_alpha   90.00
_cell.angle_beta   90.00
_cell.angle_gamma   90.00
#
_symmetry.space_group_name_H-M   'P 1'
#
loop_
_entity.id
_entity.type
_entity.pdbx_description
1 polymer ?
#
loop_
_entity_poly.entity_id
_entity_poly.type
_entity_poly.pdbx_seq_one_letter_code
_entity_poly.pdbx_strand_id
1 'polypeptide(L)'
;MTLQLQFAQFSASGPRAENQDAVRLVTPVPALAASKGYLFALADGVSQCADGALAAQSTLQALALDYYATPETWGVAQSLDRLLLAQNRWLLANGLLTTLSALVLRGRRFTLAHVGDCRAYRWQSGTLKRISEDHVWEQADMQHVLKRALGLDQYVVMDYLDGELCEGERLLLVSDGVWATLGDASIRSILGEQHDLDAAVKTLVSAAHLAGSQDNASALLIQVDMLGEDDLGDALLQLQQWPLPPVLKADQAFEGWKVGGIVAQSRQSIVYRVTDINEQPWLLKTLPASRHDETGAGQGLLLEEWFLRRVAGRFFPEIHPLPDRQHLYYVMREYRGHTLAELFTGKGPLPLAQWQDLATRPARATGLLHRRNIMHRDIKPENLLLADDGELRLLDFG
;
A
#
# COMPACT_ATOMS: atom_id res chain seq x y z
N MET A 1 12.77 11.31 -2.71
CA MET A 1 13.77 10.24 -2.63
C MET A 1 13.05 8.94 -2.36
N THR A 2 13.59 7.79 -2.79
CA THR A 2 12.98 6.49 -2.46
C THR A 2 13.37 6.08 -1.04
N LEU A 3 12.44 5.44 -0.32
CA LEU A 3 12.71 4.91 1.02
C LEU A 3 13.87 3.91 0.97
N GLN A 4 14.93 4.17 1.74
CA GLN A 4 16.09 3.29 1.85
C GLN A 4 16.16 2.67 3.24
N LEU A 5 16.27 1.34 3.26
CA LEU A 5 16.23 0.54 4.47
C LEU A 5 17.41 -0.42 4.49
N GLN A 6 18.00 -0.59 5.67
CA GLN A 6 18.82 -1.74 6.01
C GLN A 6 18.05 -2.61 6.98
N PHE A 7 18.28 -3.92 6.95
CA PHE A 7 17.63 -4.83 7.87
C PHE A 7 18.49 -6.06 8.13
N ALA A 8 18.34 -6.64 9.32
CA ALA A 8 18.92 -7.92 9.67
C ALA A 8 17.89 -8.74 10.45
N GLN A 9 18.01 -10.06 10.37
CA GLN A 9 17.21 -10.98 11.15
C GLN A 9 18.08 -12.10 11.70
N PHE A 10 17.74 -12.60 12.86
CA PHE A 10 18.33 -13.81 13.39
C PHE A 10 17.29 -14.56 14.23
N SER A 11 17.25 -15.88 14.06
CA SER A 11 16.30 -16.75 14.71
C SER A 11 16.98 -18.06 15.04
N ALA A 12 16.76 -18.57 16.25
CA ALA A 12 17.36 -19.81 16.72
C ALA A 12 16.37 -20.58 17.59
N SER A 13 16.41 -21.91 17.49
CA SER A 13 15.50 -22.80 18.24
C SER A 13 15.78 -22.82 19.74
N GLY A 14 16.96 -22.38 20.17
CA GLY A 14 17.40 -22.53 21.55
C GLY A 14 17.45 -24.01 21.95
N PRO A 15 16.99 -24.38 23.15
CA PRO A 15 16.96 -25.78 23.60
C PRO A 15 15.80 -26.60 23.01
N ARG A 16 14.87 -25.99 22.25
CA ARG A 16 13.78 -26.71 21.60
C ARG A 16 14.31 -27.54 20.43
N ALA A 17 13.62 -28.65 20.13
CA ALA A 17 13.98 -29.53 19.01
C ALA A 17 13.72 -28.89 17.64
N GLU A 18 12.71 -28.01 17.56
CA GLU A 18 12.31 -27.31 16.34
C GLU A 18 12.16 -25.82 16.63
N ASN A 19 12.30 -25.02 15.57
CA ASN A 19 12.03 -23.59 15.61
C ASN A 19 10.64 -23.32 15.06
N GLN A 20 9.71 -22.96 15.95
CA GLN A 20 8.33 -22.62 15.64
C GLN A 20 8.13 -21.12 15.40
N ASP A 21 9.18 -20.31 15.61
CA ASP A 21 9.22 -18.93 15.14
C ASP A 21 9.43 -18.89 13.62
N ALA A 22 8.82 -17.88 13.00
CA ALA A 22 9.09 -17.50 11.63
C ALA A 22 9.36 -16.01 11.53
N VAL A 23 10.24 -15.63 10.61
CA VAL A 23 10.52 -14.24 10.25
C VAL A 23 10.43 -14.09 8.74
N ARG A 24 9.87 -12.98 8.27
CA ARG A 24 9.72 -12.68 6.85
C ARG A 24 10.03 -11.23 6.56
N LEU A 25 10.77 -11.02 5.48
CA LEU A 25 11.05 -9.73 4.88
C LEU A 25 10.71 -9.79 3.39
N VAL A 26 10.09 -8.74 2.86
CA VAL A 26 9.77 -8.62 1.45
C VAL A 26 10.13 -7.24 0.95
N THR A 27 11.03 -7.21 -0.04
CA THR A 27 11.42 -6.03 -0.82
C THR A 27 10.77 -6.11 -2.20
N PRO A 28 9.55 -5.58 -2.38
CA PRO A 28 8.84 -5.70 -3.65
C PRO A 28 9.50 -4.83 -4.73
N VAL A 29 9.10 -5.04 -5.98
CA VAL A 29 9.52 -4.17 -7.10
C VAL A 29 9.11 -2.71 -6.84
N PRO A 30 9.83 -1.70 -7.37
CA PRO A 30 9.65 -0.31 -6.98
C PRO A 30 8.21 0.24 -7.06
N ALA A 31 7.43 -0.16 -8.06
CA ALA A 31 6.03 0.28 -8.19
C ALA A 31 5.12 -0.27 -7.07
N LEU A 32 5.36 -1.52 -6.64
CA LEU A 32 4.66 -2.10 -5.49
C LEU A 32 5.20 -1.55 -4.18
N ALA A 33 6.50 -1.27 -4.07
CA ALA A 33 7.07 -0.59 -2.90
C ALA A 33 6.43 0.80 -2.70
N ALA A 34 6.21 1.55 -3.78
CA ALA A 34 5.56 2.86 -3.75
C ALA A 34 4.10 2.79 -3.24
N SER A 35 3.31 1.82 -3.72
CA SER A 35 1.88 1.70 -3.39
C SER A 35 1.61 0.93 -2.09
N LYS A 36 2.34 -0.16 -1.86
CA LYS A 36 2.12 -1.12 -0.77
C LYS A 36 3.25 -1.17 0.27
N GLY A 37 4.37 -0.52 0.04
CA GLY A 37 5.48 -0.48 1.00
C GLY A 37 6.29 -1.77 1.08
N TYR A 38 7.29 -1.76 1.94
CA TYR A 38 8.12 -2.90 2.34
C TYR A 38 7.46 -3.61 3.52
N LEU A 39 7.48 -4.94 3.54
CA LEU A 39 6.84 -5.75 4.59
C LEU A 39 7.90 -6.49 5.40
N PHE A 40 7.80 -6.39 6.71
CA PHE A 40 8.59 -7.12 7.70
C PHE A 40 7.64 -7.75 8.70
N ALA A 41 7.82 -9.02 9.01
CA ALA A 41 6.93 -9.71 9.93
C ALA A 41 7.65 -10.77 10.74
N LEU A 42 7.16 -10.96 11.96
CA LEU A 42 7.58 -12.01 12.89
C LEU A 42 6.31 -12.68 13.40
N ALA A 43 6.34 -14.01 13.48
CA ALA A 43 5.27 -14.83 14.00
C ALA A 43 5.87 -15.93 14.86
N ASP A 44 5.24 -16.19 16.00
CA ASP A 44 5.61 -17.24 16.95
C ASP A 44 4.46 -18.25 17.02
N GLY A 45 4.79 -19.50 16.69
CA GLY A 45 3.86 -20.61 16.67
C GLY A 45 3.53 -21.12 18.07
N VAL A 46 2.25 -21.24 18.39
CA VAL A 46 1.83 -21.68 19.74
C VAL A 46 2.03 -23.18 19.87
N SER A 47 2.93 -23.59 20.78
CA SER A 47 3.31 -24.99 21.00
C SER A 47 2.18 -25.95 21.42
N GLN A 48 1.03 -25.43 21.87
CA GLN A 48 -0.14 -26.22 22.28
C GLN A 48 -1.12 -26.54 21.14
N CYS A 49 -0.80 -26.18 19.89
CA CYS A 49 -1.62 -26.47 18.71
C CYS A 49 -1.10 -27.65 17.89
N ALA A 50 -1.81 -28.01 16.81
CA ALA A 50 -1.46 -29.17 15.99
C ALA A 50 -0.05 -29.06 15.36
N ASP A 51 0.36 -27.85 14.96
CA ASP A 51 1.69 -27.56 14.42
C ASP A 51 1.97 -26.03 14.46
N GLY A 52 2.70 -25.57 15.48
CA GLY A 52 3.03 -24.15 15.65
C GLY A 52 3.90 -23.60 14.53
N ALA A 53 4.89 -24.37 14.07
CA ALA A 53 5.78 -23.95 12.99
C ALA A 53 5.01 -23.74 11.68
N LEU A 54 4.10 -24.66 11.35
CA LEU A 54 3.22 -24.52 10.18
C LEU A 54 2.31 -23.29 10.31
N ALA A 55 1.78 -23.01 11.49
CA ALA A 55 0.94 -21.84 11.75
C ALA A 55 1.69 -20.53 11.47
N ALA A 56 2.89 -20.38 12.03
CA ALA A 56 3.73 -19.20 11.85
C ALA A 56 4.19 -19.06 10.39
N GLN A 57 4.73 -20.12 9.80
CA GLN A 57 5.26 -20.10 8.44
C GLN A 57 4.18 -19.83 7.39
N SER A 58 3.01 -20.48 7.49
CA SER A 58 1.90 -20.27 6.56
C SER A 58 1.36 -18.84 6.63
N THR A 59 1.27 -18.28 7.84
CA THR A 59 0.83 -16.88 8.05
C THR A 59 1.79 -15.90 7.41
N LEU A 60 3.10 -16.07 7.61
CA LEU A 60 4.09 -15.20 6.99
C LEU A 60 4.22 -15.43 5.48
N GLN A 61 3.94 -16.63 4.98
CA GLN A 61 3.89 -16.92 3.55
C GLN A 61 2.69 -16.22 2.88
N ALA A 62 1.51 -16.28 3.50
CA ALA A 62 0.32 -15.57 3.04
C ALA A 62 0.57 -14.06 3.01
N LEU A 63 1.17 -13.49 4.06
CA LEU A 63 1.58 -12.09 4.07
C LEU A 63 2.59 -11.76 2.96
N ALA A 64 3.56 -12.63 2.68
CA ALA A 64 4.57 -12.37 1.66
C ALA A 64 4.01 -12.36 0.23
N LEU A 65 2.98 -13.17 -0.04
CA LEU A 65 2.41 -13.36 -1.38
C LEU A 65 1.12 -12.58 -1.57
N ASP A 66 0.14 -12.78 -0.68
CA ASP A 66 -1.22 -12.32 -0.89
C ASP A 66 -1.38 -10.83 -0.58
N TYR A 67 -0.53 -10.26 0.30
CA TYR A 67 -0.57 -8.83 0.63
C TYR A 67 -0.35 -7.97 -0.62
N TYR A 68 0.67 -8.31 -1.42
CA TYR A 68 1.00 -7.62 -2.65
C TYR A 68 0.05 -7.96 -3.81
N ALA A 69 -0.71 -9.05 -3.69
CA ALA A 69 -1.78 -9.39 -4.62
C ALA A 69 -3.11 -8.68 -4.30
N THR A 70 -3.24 -8.03 -3.14
CA THR A 70 -4.43 -7.21 -2.83
C THR A 70 -4.58 -6.06 -3.81
N PRO A 71 -5.81 -5.57 -4.07
CA PRO A 71 -6.02 -4.43 -4.95
C PRO A 71 -5.14 -3.25 -4.57
N GLU A 72 -4.40 -2.69 -5.53
CA GLU A 72 -3.49 -1.57 -5.27
C GLU A 72 -4.19 -0.31 -4.73
N THR A 73 -5.50 -0.20 -4.94
CA THR A 73 -6.34 0.89 -4.43
C THR A 73 -6.63 0.77 -2.94
N TRP A 74 -6.39 -0.39 -2.34
CA TRP A 74 -6.56 -0.58 -0.90
C TRP A 74 -5.36 -0.02 -0.14
N GLY A 75 -5.64 0.73 0.92
CA GLY A 75 -4.61 1.14 1.88
C GLY A 75 -3.96 -0.06 2.57
N VAL A 76 -2.81 0.18 3.20
CA VAL A 76 -2.01 -0.83 3.90
C VAL A 76 -2.85 -1.57 4.95
N ALA A 77 -3.43 -0.84 5.92
CA ALA A 77 -4.21 -1.42 7.01
C ALA A 77 -5.39 -2.27 6.50
N GLN A 78 -6.12 -1.79 5.49
CA GLN A 78 -7.22 -2.54 4.89
C GLN A 78 -6.73 -3.83 4.21
N SER A 79 -5.59 -3.76 3.51
CA SER A 79 -5.02 -4.91 2.82
C SER A 79 -4.62 -6.00 3.81
N LEU A 80 -3.99 -5.60 4.92
CA LEU A 80 -3.67 -6.48 6.04
C LEU A 80 -4.94 -7.05 6.69
N ASP A 81 -5.93 -6.24 7.02
CA ASP A 81 -7.17 -6.67 7.69
C ASP A 81 -7.90 -7.75 6.89
N ARG A 82 -8.08 -7.52 5.58
CA ARG A 82 -8.78 -8.48 4.70
C ARG A 82 -8.03 -9.78 4.53
N LEU A 83 -6.70 -9.72 4.41
CA LEU A 83 -5.84 -10.89 4.30
C LEU A 83 -5.84 -11.68 5.61
N LEU A 84 -5.60 -11.01 6.74
CA LEU A 84 -5.47 -11.65 8.04
C LEU A 84 -6.79 -12.24 8.52
N LEU A 85 -7.94 -11.63 8.18
CA LEU A 85 -9.23 -12.24 8.42
C LEU A 85 -9.42 -13.55 7.64
N ALA A 86 -8.91 -13.64 6.41
CA ALA A 86 -8.95 -14.88 5.63
C ALA A 86 -7.99 -15.93 6.20
N GLN A 87 -6.76 -15.52 6.54
CA GLN A 87 -5.75 -16.39 7.15
C GLN A 87 -6.21 -16.94 8.50
N ASN A 88 -6.84 -16.12 9.34
CA ASN A 88 -7.39 -16.54 10.62
C ASN A 88 -8.42 -17.67 10.48
N ARG A 89 -9.31 -17.58 9.49
CA ARG A 89 -10.29 -18.65 9.22
C ARG A 89 -9.62 -19.95 8.80
N TRP A 90 -8.57 -19.87 7.99
CA TRP A 90 -7.83 -21.05 7.57
C TRP A 90 -7.10 -21.70 8.75
N LEU A 91 -6.42 -20.92 9.59
CA LEU A 91 -5.74 -21.41 10.80
C LEU A 91 -6.74 -22.08 11.76
N LEU A 92 -7.86 -21.42 12.04
CA LEU A 92 -8.91 -21.94 12.91
C LEU A 92 -9.47 -23.28 12.39
N ALA A 93 -9.71 -23.39 11.08
CA ALA A 93 -10.22 -24.62 10.47
C ALA A 93 -9.23 -25.79 10.55
N ASN A 94 -7.94 -25.51 10.70
CA ASN A 94 -6.87 -26.52 10.80
C ASN A 94 -6.37 -26.72 12.24
N GLY A 95 -6.95 -26.05 13.24
CA GLY A 95 -6.50 -26.13 14.64
C GLY A 95 -5.09 -25.61 14.85
N LEU A 96 -4.69 -24.60 14.07
CA LEU A 96 -3.36 -23.96 14.09
C LEU A 96 -3.44 -22.61 14.77
N LEU A 97 -2.44 -22.27 15.59
CA LEU A 97 -2.39 -21.00 16.32
C LEU A 97 -1.01 -20.36 16.23
N THR A 98 -0.97 -19.04 16.02
CA THR A 98 0.27 -18.25 15.97
C THR A 98 0.03 -16.81 16.39
N THR A 99 1.07 -16.17 16.92
CA THR A 99 1.14 -14.71 17.03
C THR A 99 1.46 -14.09 15.67
N LEU A 100 1.35 -12.76 15.58
CA LEU A 100 1.83 -11.99 14.45
C LEU A 100 2.17 -10.56 14.86
N SER A 101 3.36 -10.10 14.49
CA SER A 101 3.74 -8.69 14.45
C SER A 101 4.23 -8.36 13.05
N ALA A 102 3.48 -7.54 12.30
CA ALA A 102 3.81 -7.16 10.93
C ALA A 102 3.96 -5.63 10.80
N LEU A 103 5.11 -5.19 10.31
CA LEU A 103 5.42 -3.80 9.95
C LEU A 103 5.40 -3.63 8.44
N VAL A 104 4.64 -2.65 7.97
CA VAL A 104 4.69 -2.18 6.60
C VAL A 104 5.24 -0.76 6.58
N LEU A 105 6.34 -0.54 5.87
CA LEU A 105 6.99 0.78 5.74
C LEU A 105 6.77 1.31 4.33
N ARG A 106 6.15 2.48 4.19
CA ARG A 106 5.83 3.09 2.90
C ARG A 106 6.05 4.60 2.96
N GLY A 107 6.91 5.11 2.09
CA GLY A 107 7.19 6.54 2.04
C GLY A 107 7.80 7.04 3.34
N ARG A 108 7.07 7.91 4.05
CA ARG A 108 7.42 8.44 5.38
C ARG A 108 6.62 7.80 6.51
N ARG A 109 5.86 6.74 6.26
CA ARG A 109 4.93 6.14 7.24
C ARG A 109 5.23 4.68 7.48
N PHE A 110 4.87 4.21 8.67
CA PHE A 110 4.76 2.79 8.96
C PHE A 110 3.35 2.46 9.45
N THR A 111 2.94 1.21 9.22
CA THR A 111 1.75 0.59 9.81
C THR A 111 2.21 -0.69 10.50
N LEU A 112 1.92 -0.81 11.80
CA LEU A 112 2.06 -2.04 12.57
C LEU A 112 0.68 -2.72 12.63
N ALA A 113 0.62 -4.01 12.32
CA ALA A 113 -0.49 -4.89 12.65
C ALA A 113 0.01 -5.96 13.63
N HIS A 114 -0.64 -6.07 14.79
CA HIS A 114 -0.15 -6.87 15.90
C HIS A 114 -1.24 -7.72 16.56
N VAL A 115 -0.91 -8.99 16.83
CA VAL A 115 -1.65 -9.86 17.74
C VAL A 115 -0.72 -10.87 18.41
N GLY A 116 -0.83 -11.01 19.72
CA GLY A 116 -0.04 -11.95 20.51
C GLY A 116 0.90 -11.21 21.44
N ASP A 117 2.05 -11.77 21.74
CA ASP A 117 3.01 -11.25 22.73
C ASP A 117 4.42 -11.02 22.16
N CYS A 118 4.62 -11.27 20.87
CA CYS A 118 5.77 -10.75 20.15
C CYS A 118 5.79 -9.21 20.24
N ARG A 119 6.95 -8.62 20.54
CA ARG A 119 7.03 -7.18 20.78
C ARG A 119 7.62 -6.41 19.62
N ALA A 120 7.05 -5.24 19.36
CA ALA A 120 7.55 -4.25 18.43
C ALA A 120 8.07 -3.01 19.19
N TYR A 121 9.25 -2.53 18.81
CA TYR A 121 9.90 -1.37 19.43
C TYR A 121 10.37 -0.37 18.38
N ARG A 122 10.37 0.92 18.76
CA ARG A 122 11.11 1.99 18.09
C ARG A 122 12.33 2.35 18.92
N TRP A 123 13.49 2.44 18.29
CA TRP A 123 14.71 2.91 18.88
C TRP A 123 15.20 4.15 18.14
N GLN A 124 15.31 5.26 18.87
CA GLN A 124 15.74 6.55 18.32
C GLN A 124 16.53 7.30 19.38
N SER A 125 17.72 7.79 19.02
CA SER A 125 18.55 8.64 19.89
C SER A 125 18.74 8.05 21.31
N GLY A 126 19.01 6.74 21.39
CA GLY A 126 19.22 6.02 22.66
C GLY A 126 17.94 5.71 23.46
N THR A 127 16.76 6.11 22.97
CA THR A 127 15.47 5.81 23.60
C THR A 127 14.83 4.60 22.93
N LEU A 128 14.51 3.59 23.73
CA LEU A 128 13.73 2.42 23.31
C LEU A 128 12.27 2.62 23.75
N LYS A 129 11.34 2.62 22.79
CA LYS A 129 9.90 2.74 23.03
C LYS A 129 9.18 1.53 22.49
N ARG A 130 8.52 0.76 23.35
CA ARG A 130 7.60 -0.30 22.91
C ARG A 130 6.38 0.33 22.22
N ILE A 131 6.00 -0.22 21.07
CA ILE A 131 4.86 0.23 20.26
C ILE A 131 3.78 -0.84 20.07
N SER A 132 4.01 -2.06 20.53
CA SER A 132 2.99 -3.10 20.68
C SER A 132 2.50 -3.20 22.13
N GLU A 133 1.33 -3.84 22.30
CA GLU A 133 0.78 -4.22 23.60
C GLU A 133 0.58 -5.73 23.64
N ASP A 134 1.10 -6.39 24.69
CA ASP A 134 1.06 -7.84 24.77
C ASP A 134 -0.37 -8.34 24.99
N HIS A 135 -0.80 -9.29 24.16
CA HIS A 135 -2.11 -9.92 24.24
C HIS A 135 -2.08 -11.18 25.10
N VAL A 136 -1.70 -11.00 26.37
CA VAL A 136 -1.68 -12.06 27.40
C VAL A 136 -2.69 -11.78 28.51
N TRP A 137 -2.94 -12.77 29.38
CA TRP A 137 -3.72 -12.58 30.60
C TRP A 137 -2.96 -11.74 31.64
N GLU A 138 -3.67 -10.86 32.35
CA GLU A 138 -3.06 -9.91 33.30
C GLU A 138 -2.68 -10.55 34.65
N GLN A 139 -3.23 -11.72 34.97
CA GLN A 139 -2.92 -12.45 36.20
C GLN A 139 -1.45 -12.90 36.18
N ALA A 140 -0.72 -12.67 37.28
CA ALA A 140 0.72 -12.86 37.34
C ALA A 140 1.18 -14.29 37.01
N ASP A 141 0.34 -15.29 37.28
CA ASP A 141 0.55 -16.69 36.97
C ASP A 141 0.14 -17.10 35.54
N MET A 142 -0.54 -16.23 34.79
CA MET A 142 -1.06 -16.50 33.45
C MET A 142 -0.49 -15.60 32.34
N GLN A 143 0.57 -14.83 32.62
CA GLN A 143 1.18 -13.93 31.63
C GLN A 143 1.79 -14.64 30.42
N HIS A 144 1.94 -15.97 30.48
CA HIS A 144 2.40 -16.81 29.36
C HIS A 144 1.23 -17.34 28.50
N VAL A 145 -0.01 -17.04 28.86
CA VAL A 145 -1.21 -17.50 28.16
C VAL A 145 -1.73 -16.37 27.27
N LEU A 146 -1.85 -16.64 25.97
CA LEU A 146 -2.38 -15.69 25.00
C LEU A 146 -3.90 -15.52 25.17
N LYS A 147 -4.36 -14.26 25.28
CA LYS A 147 -5.79 -13.90 25.18
C LYS A 147 -6.22 -13.61 23.74
N ARG A 148 -5.26 -13.33 22.84
CA ARG A 148 -5.51 -13.15 21.40
C ARG A 148 -4.36 -13.73 20.60
N ALA A 149 -4.70 -14.51 19.58
CA ALA A 149 -3.78 -15.04 18.59
C ALA A 149 -4.54 -15.28 17.28
N LEU A 150 -3.83 -15.41 16.16
CA LEU A 150 -4.44 -15.91 14.93
C LEU A 150 -4.79 -17.40 15.10
N GLY A 151 -5.96 -17.77 14.63
CA GLY A 151 -6.50 -19.13 14.76
C GLY A 151 -7.16 -19.45 16.10
N LEU A 152 -7.14 -18.52 17.07
CA LEU A 152 -7.76 -18.72 18.39
C LEU A 152 -9.29 -18.58 18.36
N ASP A 153 -9.78 -17.50 17.73
CA ASP A 153 -11.20 -17.16 17.68
C ASP A 153 -11.68 -16.97 16.23
N GLN A 154 -13.00 -17.09 16.01
CA GLN A 154 -13.61 -16.83 14.69
C GLN A 154 -13.33 -15.42 14.18
N TYR A 155 -13.30 -14.44 15.07
CA TYR A 155 -13.05 -13.04 14.79
C TYR A 155 -11.78 -12.60 15.52
N VAL A 156 -10.68 -12.48 14.81
CA VAL A 156 -9.45 -11.91 15.35
C VAL A 156 -9.59 -10.39 15.43
N VAL A 157 -9.26 -9.82 16.59
CA VAL A 157 -9.09 -8.37 16.76
C VAL A 157 -7.59 -8.08 16.71
N MET A 158 -7.17 -7.47 15.60
CA MET A 158 -5.81 -7.01 15.39
C MET A 158 -5.65 -5.59 15.93
N ASP A 159 -4.53 -5.33 16.59
CA ASP A 159 -4.15 -3.99 16.97
C ASP A 159 -3.38 -3.34 15.82
N TYR A 160 -3.82 -2.15 15.40
CA TYR A 160 -3.18 -1.37 14.35
C TYR A 160 -2.59 -0.09 14.93
N LEU A 161 -1.35 0.21 14.55
CA LEU A 161 -0.71 1.48 14.85
C LEU A 161 -0.10 2.06 13.58
N ASP A 162 -0.55 3.25 13.20
CA ASP A 162 0.06 4.06 12.15
C ASP A 162 0.96 5.14 12.76
N GLY A 163 2.11 5.38 12.15
CA GLY A 163 3.02 6.43 12.58
C GLY A 163 3.94 6.94 11.47
N GLU A 164 4.66 8.01 11.77
CA GLU A 164 5.67 8.58 10.88
C GLU A 164 7.05 8.00 11.19
N LEU A 165 7.81 7.77 10.13
CA LEU A 165 9.19 7.33 10.16
C LEU A 165 10.15 8.53 10.36
N CYS A 166 11.29 8.27 10.97
CA CYS A 166 12.40 9.20 11.15
C CYS A 166 13.68 8.62 10.56
N GLU A 167 14.47 9.45 9.89
CA GLU A 167 15.81 9.05 9.41
C GLU A 167 16.70 8.66 10.60
N GLY A 168 17.47 7.59 10.41
CA GLY A 168 18.34 6.99 11.41
C GLY A 168 17.64 6.21 12.51
N GLU A 169 16.30 6.13 12.54
CA GLU A 169 15.61 5.32 13.53
C GLU A 169 15.74 3.82 13.22
N ARG A 170 15.61 2.99 14.27
CA ARG A 170 15.52 1.54 14.14
C ARG A 170 14.18 1.02 14.64
N LEU A 171 13.59 0.11 13.89
CA LEU A 171 12.40 -0.66 14.30
C LEU A 171 12.82 -2.09 14.60
N LEU A 172 12.41 -2.62 15.75
CA LEU A 172 12.77 -3.96 16.21
C LEU A 172 11.50 -4.78 16.45
N LEU A 173 11.44 -5.99 15.88
CA LEU A 173 10.49 -7.03 16.23
C LEU A 173 11.23 -8.16 16.95
N VAL A 174 10.68 -8.66 18.05
CA VAL A 174 11.24 -9.78 18.83
C VAL A 174 10.16 -10.73 19.34
N SER A 175 10.45 -12.03 19.37
CA SER A 175 9.62 -13.02 20.08
C SER A 175 9.84 -12.97 21.60
N ASP A 176 8.97 -13.63 22.35
CA ASP A 176 9.04 -13.72 23.80
C ASP A 176 10.30 -14.41 24.30
N GLY A 177 10.83 -15.39 23.55
CA GLY A 177 12.11 -16.03 23.86
C GLY A 177 13.30 -15.08 23.86
N VAL A 178 13.16 -13.85 23.34
CA VAL A 178 14.12 -12.74 23.52
C VAL A 178 13.72 -11.83 24.68
N TRP A 179 12.53 -11.22 24.63
CA TRP A 179 12.20 -10.14 25.55
C TRP A 179 11.89 -10.62 26.97
N ALA A 180 11.40 -11.84 27.16
CA ALA A 180 10.99 -12.36 28.45
C ALA A 180 12.18 -12.53 29.41
N THR A 181 13.36 -12.91 28.88
CA THR A 181 14.57 -13.09 29.69
C THR A 181 15.45 -11.84 29.74
N LEU A 182 15.55 -11.07 28.66
CA LEU A 182 16.42 -9.90 28.60
C LEU A 182 15.79 -8.66 29.24
N GLY A 183 14.49 -8.46 29.04
CA GLY A 183 13.79 -7.22 29.36
C GLY A 183 14.26 -5.99 28.56
N ASP A 184 13.49 -4.91 28.64
CA ASP A 184 13.68 -3.71 27.83
C ASP A 184 15.03 -3.01 28.09
N ALA A 185 15.55 -3.07 29.33
CA ALA A 185 16.81 -2.43 29.69
C ALA A 185 18.01 -3.05 28.96
N SER A 186 18.08 -4.39 28.89
CA SER A 186 19.15 -5.11 28.21
C SER A 186 19.03 -4.96 26.69
N ILE A 187 17.81 -5.04 26.14
CA ILE A 187 17.56 -4.78 24.71
C ILE A 187 18.06 -3.38 24.34
N ARG A 188 17.74 -2.36 25.14
CA ARG A 188 18.21 -0.98 24.92
C ARG A 188 19.74 -0.88 24.96
N SER A 189 20.41 -1.56 25.90
CA SER A 189 21.89 -1.55 25.99
C SER A 189 22.50 -2.15 24.72
N ILE A 190 22.01 -3.32 24.30
CA ILE A 190 22.50 -4.02 23.11
C ILE A 190 22.34 -3.17 21.86
N LEU A 191 21.17 -2.54 21.66
CA LEU A 191 20.95 -1.64 20.52
C LEU A 191 21.81 -0.38 20.56
N GLY A 192 22.19 0.10 21.75
CA GLY A 192 23.07 1.25 21.94
C GLY A 192 24.55 0.95 21.68
N GLU A 193 24.98 -0.28 21.94
CA GLU A 193 26.37 -0.72 21.74
C GLU A 193 26.60 -1.24 20.31
N GLN A 194 25.65 -1.99 19.77
CA GLN A 194 25.77 -2.64 18.46
C GLN A 194 25.29 -1.73 17.34
N HIS A 195 26.26 -1.24 16.54
CA HIS A 195 25.97 -0.39 15.38
C HIS A 195 25.65 -1.22 14.14
N ASP A 196 26.29 -2.38 13.99
CA ASP A 196 26.01 -3.33 12.93
C ASP A 196 24.71 -4.11 13.22
N LEU A 197 23.80 -4.16 12.24
CA LEU A 197 22.46 -4.73 12.43
C LEU A 197 22.53 -6.26 12.65
N ASP A 198 23.38 -6.95 11.89
CA ASP A 198 23.60 -8.40 12.00
C ASP A 198 24.16 -8.78 13.37
N ALA A 199 25.17 -8.04 13.84
CA ALA A 199 25.73 -8.21 15.18
C ALA A 199 24.67 -7.93 16.25
N ALA A 200 23.84 -6.90 16.10
CA ALA A 200 22.78 -6.57 17.04
C ALA A 200 21.76 -7.71 17.20
N VAL A 201 21.18 -8.21 16.10
CA VAL A 201 20.17 -9.29 16.18
C VAL A 201 20.76 -10.61 16.69
N LYS A 202 22.00 -10.95 16.31
CA LYS A 202 22.71 -12.13 16.84
C LYS A 202 22.98 -11.99 18.33
N THR A 203 23.40 -10.80 18.77
CA THR A 203 23.66 -10.52 20.19
C THR A 203 22.39 -10.60 21.01
N LEU A 204 21.27 -10.03 20.52
CA LEU A 204 19.97 -10.13 21.20
C LEU A 204 19.57 -11.58 21.46
N VAL A 205 19.55 -12.41 20.41
CA VAL A 205 19.14 -13.82 20.54
C VAL A 205 20.13 -14.64 21.37
N SER A 206 21.43 -14.46 21.14
CA SER A 206 22.46 -15.21 21.89
C SER A 206 22.47 -14.82 23.37
N ALA A 207 22.32 -13.53 23.68
CA ALA A 207 22.22 -13.07 25.06
C ALA A 207 20.96 -13.61 25.75
N ALA A 208 19.83 -13.71 25.04
CA ALA A 208 18.61 -14.27 25.61
C ALA A 208 18.78 -15.75 26.00
N HIS A 209 19.42 -16.57 25.15
CA HIS A 209 19.75 -17.96 25.48
C HIS A 209 20.77 -18.06 26.62
N LEU A 210 21.80 -17.22 26.63
CA LEU A 210 22.77 -17.17 27.73
C LEU A 210 22.14 -16.74 29.06
N ALA A 211 21.11 -15.89 29.01
CA ALA A 211 20.30 -15.49 30.15
C ALA A 211 19.28 -16.56 30.58
N GLY A 212 19.25 -17.72 29.91
CA GLY A 212 18.47 -18.89 30.31
C GLY A 212 17.15 -19.05 29.56
N SER A 213 16.92 -18.37 28.42
CA SER A 213 15.73 -18.59 27.60
C SER A 213 15.58 -20.07 27.22
N GLN A 214 14.38 -20.60 27.47
CA GLN A 214 14.02 -22.00 27.18
C GLN A 214 13.17 -22.13 25.93
N ASP A 215 12.97 -21.05 25.17
CA ASP A 215 12.14 -21.05 23.98
C ASP A 215 12.88 -20.70 22.71
N ASN A 216 12.17 -20.77 21.58
CA ASN A 216 12.62 -20.19 20.33
C ASN A 216 12.82 -18.68 20.50
N ALA A 217 13.89 -18.14 19.91
CA ALA A 217 14.22 -16.73 20.05
C ALA A 217 14.54 -16.13 18.69
N SER A 218 13.78 -15.09 18.34
CA SER A 218 13.85 -14.43 17.05
C SER A 218 13.88 -12.91 17.19
N ALA A 219 14.70 -12.27 16.38
CA ALA A 219 14.80 -10.82 16.29
C ALA A 219 14.88 -10.38 14.82
N LEU A 220 14.15 -9.32 14.47
CA LEU A 220 14.24 -8.63 13.20
C LEU A 220 14.43 -7.13 13.46
N LEU A 221 15.50 -6.57 12.91
CA LEU A 221 15.87 -5.17 13.08
C LEU A 221 15.88 -4.49 11.72
N ILE A 222 15.23 -3.33 11.63
CA ILE A 222 15.15 -2.49 10.44
C ILE A 222 15.73 -1.13 10.79
N GLN A 223 16.60 -0.58 9.95
CA GLN A 223 17.10 0.78 10.06
C GLN A 223 16.60 1.60 8.86
N VAL A 224 16.10 2.80 9.14
CA VAL A 224 15.66 3.76 8.14
C VAL A 224 16.83 4.66 7.79
N ASP A 225 17.46 4.44 6.64
CA ASP A 225 18.61 5.25 6.22
C ASP A 225 18.18 6.57 5.58
N MET A 226 17.15 6.52 4.71
CA MET A 226 16.55 7.71 4.09
C MET A 226 15.05 7.55 3.93
N LEU A 227 14.30 8.63 4.13
CA LEU A 227 12.85 8.60 3.98
C LEU A 227 12.41 8.61 2.51
N GLY A 228 11.28 7.96 2.26
CA GLY A 228 10.60 8.03 0.97
C GLY A 228 9.80 9.32 0.79
N GLU A 229 9.22 9.50 -0.39
CA GLU A 229 8.20 10.53 -0.63
C GLU A 229 6.91 10.25 0.15
N ASP A 230 6.13 11.30 0.43
CA ASP A 230 4.93 11.23 1.27
C ASP A 230 3.69 10.75 0.50
N ASP A 231 3.62 11.04 -0.79
CA ASP A 231 2.48 10.72 -1.67
C ASP A 231 2.84 9.71 -2.76
N LEU A 232 1.87 8.89 -3.16
CA LEU A 232 2.03 7.88 -4.22
C LEU A 232 2.37 8.53 -5.58
N GLY A 233 1.80 9.69 -5.87
CA GLY A 233 2.08 10.46 -7.08
C GLY A 233 3.55 10.87 -7.15
N ASP A 234 4.12 11.29 -6.03
CA ASP A 234 5.53 11.69 -5.87
C ASP A 234 6.45 10.50 -6.11
N ALA A 235 6.11 9.36 -5.51
CA ALA A 235 6.84 8.12 -5.71
C ALA A 235 6.78 7.66 -7.18
N LEU A 236 5.62 7.75 -7.83
CA LEU A 236 5.45 7.40 -9.25
C LEU A 236 6.23 8.35 -10.18
N LEU A 237 6.21 9.66 -9.89
CA LEU A 237 6.91 10.67 -10.69
C LEU A 237 8.44 10.51 -10.58
N GLN A 238 8.96 10.28 -9.37
CA GLN A 238 10.38 10.11 -9.14
C GLN A 238 10.96 8.89 -9.87
N LEU A 239 10.17 7.83 -10.03
CA LEU A 239 10.61 6.61 -10.74
C LEU A 239 10.88 6.85 -12.23
N GLN A 240 10.26 7.86 -12.84
CA GLN A 240 10.18 7.98 -14.30
C GLN A 240 10.82 9.28 -14.84
N GLN A 241 10.83 10.37 -14.04
CA GLN A 241 11.44 11.68 -14.37
C GLN A 241 11.10 12.24 -15.77
N TRP A 242 9.89 11.98 -16.28
CA TRP A 242 9.54 12.39 -17.64
C TRP A 242 9.37 13.92 -17.78
N PRO A 243 9.97 14.55 -18.81
CA PRO A 243 9.70 15.94 -19.17
C PRO A 243 8.27 16.12 -19.71
N LEU A 244 7.76 17.36 -19.70
CA LEU A 244 6.51 17.67 -20.40
C LEU A 244 6.67 17.55 -21.91
N PRO A 245 5.64 17.05 -22.63
CA PRO A 245 5.60 17.13 -24.08
C PRO A 245 5.79 18.58 -24.57
N PRO A 246 6.43 18.79 -25.74
CA PRO A 246 6.40 20.08 -26.40
C PRO A 246 4.96 20.46 -26.80
N VAL A 247 4.72 21.72 -27.15
CA VAL A 247 3.42 22.13 -27.70
C VAL A 247 3.18 21.39 -29.01
N LEU A 248 2.15 20.54 -29.03
CA LEU A 248 1.85 19.67 -30.16
C LEU A 248 0.97 20.40 -31.19
N LYS A 249 1.39 20.39 -32.45
CA LYS A 249 0.64 21.01 -33.57
C LYS A 249 -0.23 19.98 -34.28
N ALA A 250 -1.30 20.45 -34.92
CA ALA A 250 -2.11 19.59 -35.79
C ALA A 250 -1.24 18.94 -36.89
N ASP A 251 -1.55 17.69 -37.20
CA ASP A 251 -0.84 16.79 -38.12
C ASP A 251 0.61 16.42 -37.74
N GLN A 252 1.06 16.79 -36.54
CA GLN A 252 2.36 16.38 -36.02
C GLN A 252 2.33 14.91 -35.56
N ALA A 253 3.41 14.17 -35.82
CA ALA A 253 3.66 12.88 -35.17
C ALA A 253 4.35 13.07 -33.81
N PHE A 254 3.89 12.37 -32.78
CA PHE A 254 4.45 12.45 -31.42
C PHE A 254 4.36 11.07 -30.75
N GLU A 255 5.50 10.45 -30.45
CA GLU A 255 5.59 9.15 -29.76
C GLU A 255 4.62 8.05 -30.27
N GLY A 256 4.47 7.95 -31.60
CA GLY A 256 3.58 6.97 -32.25
C GLY A 256 2.14 7.46 -32.47
N TRP A 257 1.81 8.67 -32.01
CA TRP A 257 0.51 9.30 -32.18
C TRP A 257 0.51 10.32 -33.32
N LYS A 258 -0.57 10.39 -34.09
CA LYS A 258 -0.84 11.52 -34.99
C LYS A 258 -1.74 12.54 -34.29
N VAL A 259 -1.27 13.78 -34.16
CA VAL A 259 -1.98 14.84 -33.42
C VAL A 259 -3.03 15.49 -34.33
N GLY A 260 -4.28 15.55 -33.87
CA GLY A 260 -5.37 16.25 -34.55
C GLY A 260 -5.54 17.71 -34.13
N GLY A 261 -5.12 18.06 -32.91
CA GLY A 261 -5.20 19.42 -32.35
C GLY A 261 -5.71 19.45 -30.92
N ILE A 262 -5.81 20.65 -30.33
CA ILE A 262 -6.29 20.86 -28.96
C ILE A 262 -7.83 20.71 -28.93
N VAL A 263 -8.32 19.87 -28.03
CA VAL A 263 -9.75 19.70 -27.74
C VAL A 263 -10.18 20.57 -26.56
N ALA A 264 -9.35 20.60 -25.52
CA ALA A 264 -9.61 21.40 -24.33
C ALA A 264 -8.29 21.91 -23.73
N GLN A 265 -8.32 23.12 -23.20
CA GLN A 265 -7.20 23.72 -22.50
C GLN A 265 -7.72 24.49 -21.29
N SER A 266 -7.22 24.12 -20.11
CA SER A 266 -7.51 24.80 -18.84
C SER A 266 -6.22 25.20 -18.16
N ARG A 267 -6.32 25.82 -16.98
CA ARG A 267 -5.15 26.04 -16.13
C ARG A 267 -4.55 24.71 -15.62
N GLN A 268 -5.35 23.65 -15.51
CA GLN A 268 -4.90 22.36 -14.95
C GLN A 268 -4.27 21.45 -16.01
N SER A 269 -4.85 21.38 -17.21
CA SER A 269 -4.47 20.40 -18.22
C SER A 269 -4.63 20.92 -19.65
N ILE A 270 -3.92 20.29 -20.58
CA ILE A 270 -4.14 20.38 -22.03
C ILE A 270 -4.55 19.00 -22.53
N VAL A 271 -5.63 18.94 -23.30
CA VAL A 271 -6.12 17.71 -23.93
C VAL A 271 -6.04 17.87 -25.44
N TYR A 272 -5.31 16.96 -26.10
CA TYR A 272 -5.19 16.88 -27.55
C TYR A 272 -6.01 15.70 -28.07
N ARG A 273 -6.66 15.86 -29.22
CA ARG A 273 -7.13 14.72 -30.00
C ARG A 273 -5.93 14.12 -30.71
N VAL A 274 -5.78 12.80 -30.60
CA VAL A 274 -4.73 12.04 -31.30
C VAL A 274 -5.32 10.78 -31.91
N THR A 275 -4.65 10.20 -32.91
CA THR A 275 -5.01 8.89 -33.46
C THR A 275 -3.84 7.92 -33.39
N ASP A 276 -4.15 6.63 -33.20
CA ASP A 276 -3.16 5.56 -33.30
C ASP A 276 -2.88 5.17 -34.76
N ILE A 277 -2.07 4.11 -34.95
CA ILE A 277 -1.71 3.55 -36.26
C ILE A 277 -2.91 3.01 -37.06
N ASN A 278 -4.04 2.72 -36.40
CA ASN A 278 -5.26 2.22 -37.02
C ASN A 278 -6.27 3.35 -37.27
N GLU A 279 -5.85 4.62 -37.16
CA GLU A 279 -6.69 5.82 -37.26
C GLU A 279 -7.81 5.89 -36.20
N GLN A 280 -7.67 5.13 -35.11
CA GLN A 280 -8.64 5.15 -34.02
C GLN A 280 -8.44 6.45 -33.20
N PRO A 281 -9.51 7.21 -32.89
CA PRO A 281 -9.39 8.43 -32.09
C PRO A 281 -9.19 8.17 -30.59
N TRP A 282 -8.32 8.98 -29.99
CA TRP A 282 -7.94 9.02 -28.59
C TRP A 282 -7.74 10.47 -28.11
N LEU A 283 -7.70 10.65 -26.80
CA LEU A 283 -7.40 11.92 -26.14
C LEU A 283 -6.09 11.79 -25.35
N LEU A 284 -5.12 12.64 -25.67
CA LEU A 284 -3.86 12.77 -24.94
C LEU A 284 -4.00 13.91 -23.95
N LYS A 285 -3.92 13.63 -22.64
CA LYS A 285 -3.93 14.64 -21.57
C LYS A 285 -2.52 14.84 -21.02
N THR A 286 -2.11 16.10 -20.93
CA THR A 286 -0.83 16.54 -20.35
C THR A 286 -1.02 17.86 -19.60
N LEU A 287 0.06 18.42 -19.06
CA LEU A 287 0.03 19.68 -18.31
C LEU A 287 0.38 20.87 -19.21
N PRO A 288 -0.17 22.06 -18.92
CA PRO A 288 0.29 23.30 -19.54
C PRO A 288 1.74 23.60 -19.13
N ALA A 289 2.51 24.23 -20.02
CA ALA A 289 3.89 24.63 -19.74
C ALA A 289 4.02 25.51 -18.49
N SER A 290 3.00 26.33 -18.16
CA SER A 290 2.98 27.15 -16.94
C SER A 290 2.94 26.36 -15.63
N ARG A 291 2.64 25.05 -15.69
CA ARG A 291 2.62 24.14 -14.52
C ARG A 291 3.81 23.21 -14.46
N HIS A 292 4.77 23.32 -15.39
CA HIS A 292 5.96 22.46 -15.41
C HIS A 292 6.70 22.47 -14.07
N ASP A 293 6.92 23.66 -13.53
CA ASP A 293 7.65 23.88 -12.28
C ASP A 293 6.72 23.96 -11.06
N GLU A 294 5.40 23.77 -11.24
CA GLU A 294 4.46 23.80 -10.13
C GLU A 294 4.54 22.49 -9.34
N THR A 295 4.93 22.60 -8.06
CA THR A 295 5.02 21.46 -7.15
C THR A 295 3.71 20.66 -7.17
N GLY A 296 3.83 19.39 -7.53
CA GLY A 296 2.75 18.41 -7.55
C GLY A 296 1.80 18.39 -8.75
N ALA A 297 1.99 19.24 -9.75
CA ALA A 297 1.21 19.16 -10.98
C ALA A 297 1.40 17.81 -11.70
N GLY A 298 2.66 17.37 -11.86
CA GLY A 298 2.95 16.08 -12.49
C GLY A 298 2.47 14.87 -11.68
N GLN A 299 2.48 14.99 -10.35
CA GLN A 299 2.03 13.96 -9.42
C GLN A 299 0.52 13.74 -9.60
N GLY A 300 -0.26 14.82 -9.67
CA GLY A 300 -1.69 14.77 -9.94
C GLY A 300 -2.02 14.05 -11.25
N LEU A 301 -1.30 14.36 -12.34
CA LEU A 301 -1.51 13.71 -13.63
C LEU A 301 -1.24 12.18 -13.58
N LEU A 302 -0.17 11.76 -12.90
CA LEU A 302 0.15 10.34 -12.76
C LEU A 302 -0.81 9.60 -11.83
N LEU A 303 -1.26 10.25 -10.75
CA LEU A 303 -2.30 9.71 -9.89
C LEU A 303 -3.60 9.52 -10.66
N GLU A 304 -3.99 10.50 -11.47
CA GLU A 304 -5.17 10.43 -12.33
C GLU A 304 -5.10 9.24 -13.29
N GLU A 305 -4.00 9.09 -14.04
CA GLU A 305 -3.77 7.92 -14.89
C GLU A 305 -3.84 6.61 -14.09
N TRP A 306 -3.17 6.59 -12.92
CA TRP A 306 -3.12 5.42 -12.05
C TRP A 306 -4.51 5.01 -11.57
N PHE A 307 -5.37 5.97 -11.22
CA PHE A 307 -6.77 5.68 -10.86
C PHE A 307 -7.57 5.18 -12.05
N LEU A 308 -7.50 5.87 -13.19
CA LEU A 308 -8.27 5.52 -14.40
C LEU A 308 -7.97 4.10 -14.89
N ARG A 309 -6.69 3.69 -14.89
CA ARG A 309 -6.28 2.31 -15.24
C ARG A 309 -6.94 1.24 -14.37
N ARG A 310 -7.35 1.57 -13.13
CA ARG A 310 -7.90 0.61 -12.14
C ARG A 310 -9.43 0.60 -12.08
N VAL A 311 -10.08 1.59 -12.70
CA VAL A 311 -11.54 1.71 -12.76
C VAL A 311 -12.09 1.48 -14.18
N ALA A 312 -11.21 1.11 -15.13
CA ALA A 312 -11.57 0.82 -16.51
C ALA A 312 -12.82 -0.06 -16.61
N GLY A 313 -13.78 0.38 -17.44
CA GLY A 313 -15.07 -0.26 -17.61
C GLY A 313 -16.07 0.72 -18.20
N ARG A 314 -17.35 0.32 -18.32
CA ARG A 314 -18.36 1.14 -19.03
C ARG A 314 -18.57 2.57 -18.51
N PHE A 315 -18.22 2.84 -17.26
CA PHE A 315 -18.46 4.13 -16.59
C PHE A 315 -17.24 5.06 -16.61
N PHE A 316 -16.09 4.60 -17.10
CA PHE A 316 -14.83 5.35 -17.05
C PHE A 316 -14.10 5.23 -18.39
N PRO A 317 -13.27 6.21 -18.77
CA PRO A 317 -12.46 6.10 -19.96
C PRO A 317 -11.51 4.90 -19.91
N GLU A 318 -11.39 4.21 -21.04
CA GLU A 318 -10.32 3.24 -21.24
C GLU A 318 -8.98 3.98 -21.40
N ILE A 319 -7.95 3.52 -20.69
CA ILE A 319 -6.58 4.06 -20.78
C ILE A 319 -5.74 3.20 -21.72
N HIS A 320 -5.07 3.84 -22.66
CA HIS A 320 -4.13 3.19 -23.57
C HIS A 320 -2.79 2.91 -22.85
N PRO A 321 -2.26 1.67 -22.87
CA PRO A 321 -0.94 1.38 -22.32
C PRO A 321 0.18 2.12 -23.07
N LEU A 322 1.16 2.64 -22.32
CA LEU A 322 2.27 3.44 -22.86
C LEU A 322 3.63 2.93 -22.30
N PRO A 323 4.11 1.74 -22.70
CA PRO A 323 5.33 1.15 -22.13
C PRO A 323 6.59 1.95 -22.47
N ASP A 324 6.62 2.61 -23.63
CA ASP A 324 7.82 3.28 -24.17
C ASP A 324 7.71 4.82 -24.17
N ARG A 325 6.76 5.40 -23.41
CA ARG A 325 6.61 6.87 -23.38
C ARG A 325 7.84 7.55 -22.79
N GLN A 326 8.18 8.70 -23.34
CA GLN A 326 9.34 9.48 -22.90
C GLN A 326 8.94 10.82 -22.30
N HIS A 327 7.67 11.20 -22.38
CA HIS A 327 7.13 12.44 -21.83
C HIS A 327 5.95 12.19 -20.88
N LEU A 328 5.65 13.20 -20.06
CA LEU A 328 4.60 13.17 -19.05
C LEU A 328 3.22 13.47 -19.68
N TYR A 329 2.54 12.40 -20.08
CA TYR A 329 1.15 12.43 -20.55
C TYR A 329 0.52 11.05 -20.36
N TYR A 330 -0.81 10.99 -20.37
CA TYR A 330 -1.53 9.73 -20.55
C TYR A 330 -2.53 9.84 -21.70
N VAL A 331 -2.94 8.70 -22.24
CA VAL A 331 -3.89 8.63 -23.36
C VAL A 331 -5.11 7.84 -22.94
N MET A 332 -6.28 8.42 -23.19
CA MET A 332 -7.59 7.81 -22.91
C MET A 332 -8.47 7.77 -24.15
N ARG A 333 -9.42 6.85 -24.17
CA ARG A 333 -10.35 6.68 -25.28
C ARG A 333 -11.21 7.94 -25.49
N GLU A 334 -11.33 8.38 -26.73
CA GLU A 334 -12.29 9.41 -27.10
C GLU A 334 -13.68 8.79 -27.27
N TYR A 335 -14.68 9.35 -26.58
CA TYR A 335 -16.09 8.98 -26.75
C TYR A 335 -16.85 10.16 -27.34
N ARG A 336 -17.67 9.87 -28.36
CA ARG A 336 -18.59 10.87 -28.92
C ARG A 336 -19.81 11.02 -28.01
N GLY A 337 -20.30 12.25 -27.87
CA GLY A 337 -21.47 12.59 -27.06
C GLY A 337 -21.38 14.01 -26.52
N HIS A 338 -22.15 14.27 -25.46
CA HIS A 338 -22.20 15.57 -24.81
C HIS A 338 -22.08 15.44 -23.30
N THR A 339 -21.38 16.39 -22.68
CA THR A 339 -21.37 16.48 -21.21
C THR A 339 -22.75 16.92 -20.71
N LEU A 340 -23.09 16.61 -19.45
CA LEU A 340 -24.34 17.09 -18.87
C LEU A 340 -24.37 18.62 -18.79
N ALA A 341 -23.22 19.27 -18.63
CA ALA A 341 -23.08 20.72 -18.68
C ALA A 341 -23.42 21.29 -20.07
N GLU A 342 -22.93 20.66 -21.14
CA GLU A 342 -23.24 21.02 -22.53
C GLU A 342 -24.72 20.82 -22.85
N LEU A 343 -25.29 19.69 -22.43
CA LEU A 343 -26.72 19.41 -22.59
C LEU A 343 -27.58 20.45 -21.88
N PHE A 344 -27.20 20.82 -20.65
CA PHE A 344 -27.90 21.85 -19.88
C PHE A 344 -27.80 23.22 -20.56
N THR A 345 -26.63 23.60 -21.06
CA THR A 345 -26.44 24.88 -21.75
C THR A 345 -27.22 24.95 -23.05
N GLY A 346 -27.26 23.87 -23.82
CA GLY A 346 -27.92 23.84 -25.13
C GLY A 346 -29.44 23.64 -25.07
N LYS A 347 -29.96 22.88 -24.10
CA LYS A 347 -31.37 22.47 -24.04
C LYS A 347 -32.10 22.94 -22.78
N GLY A 348 -31.39 23.52 -21.82
CA GLY A 348 -31.92 23.85 -20.50
C GLY A 348 -32.03 22.61 -19.59
N PRO A 349 -32.78 22.72 -18.47
CA PRO A 349 -32.94 21.63 -17.51
C PRO A 349 -33.60 20.40 -18.15
N LEU A 350 -33.09 19.21 -17.80
CA LEU A 350 -33.68 17.94 -18.24
C LEU A 350 -35.08 17.76 -17.63
N PRO A 351 -36.09 17.32 -18.42
CA PRO A 351 -37.37 16.90 -17.89
C PRO A 351 -37.20 15.82 -16.81
N LEU A 352 -38.06 15.84 -15.79
CA LEU A 352 -37.95 14.93 -14.63
C LEU A 352 -37.84 13.45 -15.03
N ALA A 353 -38.64 13.00 -16.00
CA ALA A 353 -38.61 11.62 -16.49
C ALA A 353 -37.24 11.23 -17.10
N GLN A 354 -36.62 12.14 -17.86
CA GLN A 354 -35.29 11.91 -18.44
C GLN A 354 -34.21 11.92 -17.36
N TRP A 355 -34.32 12.83 -16.39
CA TRP A 355 -33.40 12.87 -15.26
C TRP A 355 -33.49 11.61 -14.40
N GLN A 356 -34.70 11.08 -14.15
CA GLN A 356 -34.88 9.85 -13.36
C GLN A 356 -34.19 8.63 -14.00
N ASP A 357 -34.23 8.51 -15.33
CA ASP A 357 -33.50 7.44 -16.04
C ASP A 357 -31.97 7.63 -15.93
N LEU A 358 -31.51 8.87 -16.04
CA LEU A 358 -30.07 9.20 -16.05
C LEU A 358 -29.42 9.19 -14.66
N ALA A 359 -30.12 9.64 -13.61
CA ALA A 359 -29.59 9.86 -12.26
C ALA A 359 -29.03 8.59 -11.60
N THR A 360 -29.53 7.42 -12.00
CA THR A 360 -29.00 6.14 -11.47
C THR A 360 -27.59 5.83 -11.96
N ARG A 361 -27.17 6.38 -13.11
CA ARG A 361 -25.90 6.05 -13.76
C ARG A 361 -24.69 6.67 -13.04
N PRO A 362 -24.68 7.98 -12.71
CA PRO A 362 -23.64 8.54 -11.84
C PRO A 362 -23.55 7.81 -10.50
N ALA A 363 -24.69 7.48 -9.87
CA ALA A 363 -24.69 6.75 -8.60
C ALA A 363 -24.04 5.35 -8.72
N ARG A 364 -24.26 4.65 -9.83
CA ARG A 364 -23.61 3.36 -10.12
C ARG A 364 -22.10 3.53 -10.36
N ALA A 365 -21.70 4.56 -11.11
CA ALA A 365 -20.28 4.88 -11.33
C ALA A 365 -19.57 5.17 -9.98
N THR A 366 -20.15 6.04 -9.15
CA THR A 366 -19.65 6.35 -7.81
C THR A 366 -19.63 5.12 -6.90
N GLY A 367 -20.67 4.30 -6.94
CA GLY A 367 -20.71 3.05 -6.19
C GLY A 367 -19.61 2.07 -6.60
N LEU A 368 -19.22 2.04 -7.87
CA LEU A 368 -18.09 1.23 -8.36
C LEU A 368 -16.75 1.72 -7.79
N LEU A 369 -16.56 3.05 -7.72
CA LEU A 369 -15.39 3.66 -7.07
C LEU A 369 -15.34 3.34 -5.58
N HIS A 370 -16.45 3.50 -4.87
CA HIS A 370 -16.52 3.25 -3.44
C HIS A 370 -16.26 1.78 -3.09
N ARG A 371 -16.73 0.82 -3.92
CA ARG A 371 -16.38 -0.61 -3.75
C ARG A 371 -14.88 -0.89 -3.86
N ARG A 372 -14.13 0.01 -4.50
CA ARG A 372 -12.67 -0.01 -4.61
C ARG A 372 -11.98 0.94 -3.63
N ASN A 373 -12.73 1.57 -2.72
CA ASN A 373 -12.30 2.62 -1.78
C ASN A 373 -11.67 3.85 -2.45
N ILE A 374 -12.13 4.18 -3.65
CA ILE A 374 -11.75 5.40 -4.36
C ILE A 374 -12.82 6.45 -4.14
N MET A 375 -12.41 7.65 -3.73
CA MET A 375 -13.27 8.82 -3.62
C MET A 375 -12.94 9.77 -4.76
N HIS A 376 -13.88 10.02 -5.67
CA HIS A 376 -13.65 10.86 -6.86
C HIS A 376 -13.43 12.34 -6.55
N ARG A 377 -14.18 12.88 -5.58
CA ARG A 377 -14.13 14.28 -5.09
C ARG A 377 -14.51 15.39 -6.09
N ASP A 378 -14.49 15.16 -7.41
CA ASP A 378 -14.90 16.16 -8.43
C ASP A 378 -16.03 15.68 -9.36
N ILE A 379 -17.16 15.24 -8.78
CA ILE A 379 -18.33 14.83 -9.58
C ILE A 379 -19.18 16.06 -9.89
N LYS A 380 -19.13 16.51 -11.15
CA LYS A 380 -19.86 17.68 -11.65
C LYS A 380 -20.35 17.46 -13.11
N PRO A 381 -21.36 18.21 -13.58
CA PRO A 381 -21.94 18.02 -14.93
C PRO A 381 -20.94 18.07 -16.08
N GLU A 382 -19.84 18.81 -15.93
CA GLU A 382 -18.76 18.96 -16.90
C GLU A 382 -17.96 17.66 -17.08
N ASN A 383 -17.85 16.85 -16.02
CA ASN A 383 -17.07 15.61 -16.04
C ASN A 383 -17.93 14.38 -16.40
N LEU A 384 -19.25 14.56 -16.57
CA LEU A 384 -20.20 13.49 -16.86
C LEU A 384 -20.58 13.54 -18.34
N LEU A 385 -20.00 12.66 -19.15
CA LEU A 385 -20.31 12.52 -20.57
C LEU A 385 -21.43 11.51 -20.78
N LEU A 386 -22.53 11.95 -21.42
CA LEU A 386 -23.50 11.04 -22.01
C LEU A 386 -23.07 10.76 -23.44
N ALA A 387 -22.54 9.55 -23.66
CA ALA A 387 -22.02 9.15 -24.97
C ALA A 387 -23.15 8.69 -25.92
N ASP A 388 -22.86 8.69 -27.22
CA ASP A 388 -23.80 8.30 -28.28
C ASP A 388 -24.25 6.83 -28.18
N ASP A 389 -23.46 5.98 -27.50
CA ASP A 389 -23.83 4.59 -27.18
C ASP A 389 -24.83 4.48 -26.02
N GLY A 390 -25.24 5.62 -25.46
CA GLY A 390 -26.18 5.70 -24.36
C GLY A 390 -25.58 5.40 -23.00
N GLU A 391 -24.27 5.20 -22.87
CA GLU A 391 -23.61 5.04 -21.56
C GLU A 391 -23.15 6.39 -21.00
N LEU A 392 -23.21 6.53 -19.67
CA LEU A 392 -22.71 7.72 -18.99
C LEU A 392 -21.31 7.42 -18.41
N ARG A 393 -20.34 8.25 -18.76
CA ARG A 393 -18.94 8.10 -18.37
C ARG A 393 -18.46 9.29 -17.55
N LEU A 394 -17.69 9.01 -16.52
CA LEU A 394 -17.02 10.01 -15.69
C LEU A 394 -15.58 10.19 -16.22
N LEU A 395 -15.31 11.32 -16.86
CA LEU A 395 -14.13 11.51 -17.70
C LEU A 395 -12.86 11.89 -16.96
N ASP A 396 -12.96 12.61 -15.85
CA ASP A 396 -11.85 13.32 -15.22
C ASP A 396 -11.92 13.19 -13.71
N PHE A 397 -10.80 12.88 -13.05
CA PHE A 397 -10.68 12.74 -11.59
C PHE A 397 -10.14 14.00 -10.89
N GLY A 398 -9.90 15.09 -11.61
CA GLY A 398 -9.47 16.38 -11.08
C GLY A 398 -7.98 16.64 -11.19
#